data_AF-A0A7K1D2K9-F1
#
_entry.id   AF-A0A7K1D2K9-F1
#
_cell.length_a   1.000
_cell.length_b   1.000
_cell.length_c   1.000
_cell.angle_alpha   90.00
_cell.angle_beta   90.00
_cell.angle_gamma   90.00
#
_symmetry.space_group_name_H-M   'P 1'
#
loop_
_entity.id
_entity.type
_entity.pdbx_description
1 polymer ?
#
loop_
_entity_poly.entity_id
_entity_poly.type
_entity_poly.pdbx_seq_one_letter_code
_entity_poly.pdbx_strand_id
1 'polypeptide(L)' 'DLVESLMGADGMLWGSDAIDDGYWQTMVFMGQWMARIGGGTEDVQRNIVGERVLGLPREPSNDRTTPFRELPH' A
#
# COMPACT_ATOMS: atom_id res chain seq x y z
N ASP A 1 0.31 -11.11 -8.15
CA ASP A 1 0.48 -12.57 -8.23
C ASP A 1 1.36 -13.01 -9.41
N LEU A 2 1.81 -12.10 -10.29
CA LEU A 2 2.71 -12.44 -11.40
C LEU A 2 3.96 -13.25 -11.00
N VAL A 3 4.61 -12.90 -9.89
CA VAL A 3 5.78 -13.66 -9.39
C VAL A 3 5.38 -15.08 -8.99
N GLU A 4 4.23 -15.25 -8.34
CA GLU A 4 3.69 -16.57 -8.00
C GLU A 4 3.30 -17.38 -9.24
N SER A 5 2.70 -16.73 -10.25
CA SER A 5 2.31 -17.41 -11.49
C SER A 5 3.51 -17.88 -12.31
N LEU A 6 4.62 -17.16 -12.25
CA LEU A 6 5.91 -17.57 -12.83
C LEU A 6 6.53 -18.78 -12.12
N MET A 7 6.37 -18.88 -10.80
CA MET A 7 6.87 -20.01 -10.00
C MET A 7 5.97 -21.24 -10.06
N GLY A 8 4.71 -21.09 -10.46
CA GLY A 8 3.76 -22.20 -10.53
C GLY A 8 3.41 -22.72 -9.14
N ALA A 9 3.41 -24.04 -8.95
CA ALA A 9 3.02 -24.65 -7.67
C ALA A 9 3.97 -24.27 -6.52
N ASP A 10 5.26 -24.02 -6.82
CA ASP A 10 6.27 -23.65 -5.81
C ASP A 10 5.99 -22.27 -5.20
N GLY A 11 5.20 -21.43 -5.87
CA GLY A 11 4.77 -20.14 -5.33
C GLY A 11 3.90 -20.25 -4.07
N MET A 12 3.28 -21.42 -3.85
CA MET A 12 2.47 -21.66 -2.66
C MET A 12 3.29 -22.10 -1.43
N LEU A 13 4.59 -22.34 -1.58
CA LEU A 13 5.48 -22.71 -0.48
C LEU A 13 5.94 -21.47 0.32
N TRP A 14 6.43 -21.67 1.54
CA TRP A 14 6.86 -20.57 2.42
C TRP A 14 8.13 -20.89 3.21
N GLY A 15 8.88 -19.85 3.58
CA GLY A 15 10.09 -19.98 4.39
C GLY A 15 11.11 -20.93 3.75
N SER A 16 11.73 -21.80 4.55
CA SER A 16 12.74 -22.75 4.07
C SER A 16 12.21 -23.79 3.08
N ASP A 17 10.89 -23.96 2.97
CA ASP A 17 10.29 -24.88 2.00
C ASP A 17 10.16 -24.24 0.62
N ALA A 18 10.31 -22.91 0.52
CA ALA A 18 10.25 -22.16 -0.73
C ALA A 18 11.64 -21.94 -1.32
N ILE A 19 11.67 -21.71 -2.65
CA ILE A 19 12.86 -21.25 -3.37
C ILE A 19 13.38 -19.96 -2.71
N ASP A 20 14.70 -19.85 -2.58
CA ASP A 20 15.39 -18.71 -1.96
C ASP A 20 14.88 -18.37 -0.54
N ASP A 21 14.59 -19.39 0.25
CA ASP A 21 14.07 -19.27 1.63
C ASP A 21 12.79 -18.40 1.75
N GLY A 22 11.98 -18.35 0.68
CA GLY A 22 10.73 -17.60 0.66
C GLY A 22 10.88 -16.09 0.40
N TYR A 23 12.03 -15.67 -0.12
CA TYR A 23 12.30 -14.26 -0.46
C TYR A 23 11.23 -13.69 -1.39
N TRP A 24 10.85 -14.41 -2.44
CA TRP A 24 9.93 -13.92 -3.46
C TRP A 24 8.52 -13.72 -2.93
N GLN A 25 8.01 -14.67 -2.16
CA GLN A 25 6.70 -14.60 -1.50
C GLN A 25 6.68 -13.46 -0.47
N THR A 26 7.73 -13.35 0.34
CA THR A 26 7.80 -12.40 1.46
C THR A 26 8.09 -10.97 1.00
N MET A 27 9.20 -10.77 0.29
CA MET A 27 9.70 -9.43 -0.04
C MET A 27 9.04 -8.85 -1.28
N VAL A 28 8.66 -9.67 -2.26
CA VAL A 28 8.10 -9.18 -3.51
C VAL A 28 6.57 -9.24 -3.49
N PHE A 29 5.99 -10.43 -3.32
CA PHE A 29 4.54 -10.59 -3.40
C PHE A 29 3.79 -10.01 -2.18
N MET A 30 4.24 -10.28 -0.97
CA MET A 30 3.67 -9.65 0.23
C MET A 30 4.14 -8.20 0.38
N GLY A 31 5.43 -7.93 0.10
CA GLY A 31 6.02 -6.60 0.23
C GLY A 31 5.33 -5.51 -0.61
N GLN A 32 4.77 -5.85 -1.78
CA GLN A 32 4.03 -4.85 -2.59
C GLN A 32 2.87 -4.20 -1.83
N TRP A 33 2.19 -4.91 -0.92
CA TRP A 33 1.10 -4.33 -0.12
C TRP A 33 1.62 -3.41 0.98
N MET A 34 2.74 -3.78 1.61
CA MET A 34 3.41 -2.96 2.60
C MET A 34 3.77 -1.59 2.02
N ALA A 35 4.31 -1.57 0.81
CA ALA A 35 4.71 -0.34 0.13
C ALA A 35 3.52 0.59 -0.20
N ARG A 36 2.30 0.07 -0.35
CA ARG A 36 1.11 0.91 -0.65
C ARG A 36 0.64 1.75 0.52
N ILE A 37 1.07 1.43 1.74
CA ILE A 37 0.68 2.13 2.97
C ILE A 37 1.88 2.75 3.68
N GLY A 38 3.06 2.15 3.53
CA GLY A 38 4.30 2.59 4.16
C GLY A 38 4.72 3.96 3.63
N GLY A 39 4.90 4.94 4.53
CA GLY A 39 5.28 6.30 4.14
C GLY A 39 4.14 7.15 3.58
N GLY A 40 2.89 6.66 3.68
CA GLY A 40 1.68 7.32 3.18
C GLY A 40 0.94 6.41 2.22
N THR A 41 -0.37 6.31 2.36
CA THR A 41 -1.17 5.45 1.48
C THR A 41 -1.13 5.93 0.03
N GLU A 42 -1.32 5.03 -0.92
CA GLU A 42 -1.46 5.39 -2.34
C GLU A 42 -2.50 6.51 -2.54
N ASP A 43 -3.62 6.48 -1.81
CA ASP A 43 -4.66 7.51 -1.88
C ASP A 43 -4.15 8.87 -1.40
N VAL A 44 -3.44 8.91 -0.26
CA VAL A 44 -2.83 10.15 0.24
C VAL A 44 -1.81 10.70 -0.75
N GLN A 45 -0.99 9.83 -1.34
CA GLN A 45 -0.01 10.24 -2.35
C GLN A 45 -0.68 10.76 -3.63
N ARG A 46 -1.76 10.12 -4.10
CA ARG A 46 -2.56 10.61 -5.23
C ARG A 46 -3.15 11.99 -4.95
N ASN A 47 -3.68 12.21 -3.75
CA ASN A 47 -4.19 13.51 -3.33
C ASN A 47 -3.08 14.57 -3.29
N ILE A 48 -1.90 14.24 -2.78
CA ILE A 48 -0.73 15.14 -2.80
C ILE A 48 -0.38 15.54 -4.24
N VAL A 49 -0.33 14.60 -5.18
CA VAL A 49 -0.08 14.90 -6.59
C VAL A 49 -1.20 15.77 -7.17
N GLY A 50 -2.47 15.45 -6.90
CA GLY A 50 -3.63 16.22 -7.31
C GLY A 50 -3.55 17.68 -6.87
N GLU A 51 -3.35 17.92 -5.57
CA GLU A 51 -3.28 19.26 -5.00
C GLU A 51 -2.01 20.03 -5.40
N ARG A 52 -0.83 19.40 -5.28
CA ARG A 52 0.45 20.12 -5.36
C ARG A 52 1.07 20.15 -6.74
N VAL A 53 0.82 19.14 -7.57
CA VAL A 53 1.37 19.06 -8.94
C VAL A 53 0.34 19.53 -9.94
N LEU A 54 -0.91 19.06 -9.81
CA LEU A 54 -1.96 19.33 -10.78
C LEU A 54 -2.85 20.54 -10.42
N GLY A 55 -2.74 21.07 -9.19
CA GLY A 55 -3.53 22.22 -8.73
C GLY A 55 -5.01 21.94 -8.56
N LEU A 56 -5.40 20.67 -8.41
CA LEU A 56 -6.79 20.29 -8.18
C LEU A 56 -7.26 20.76 -6.80
N PRO A 57 -8.56 21.10 -6.64
CA PRO A 57 -9.12 21.38 -5.34
C PRO A 57 -8.93 20.19 -4.39
N ARG A 58 -8.59 20.49 -3.14
CA ARG A 58 -8.48 19.50 -2.07
C ARG A 58 -9.83 18.82 -1.82
N GLU A 59 -9.78 17.53 -1.50
CA GLU A 59 -10.96 16.77 -1.08
C GLU A 59 -11.57 17.34 0.21
N PRO A 60 -12.91 17.38 0.34
CA PRO A 60 -13.58 17.81 1.58
C PRO A 60 -13.12 16.96 2.76
N SER A 61 -12.76 17.62 3.87
CA SER A 61 -12.10 16.98 4.99
C SER A 61 -12.38 17.75 6.29
N ASN A 62 -12.73 17.02 7.35
CA ASN A 62 -13.14 17.57 8.66
C ASN A 62 -11.92 17.88 9.54
N ASP A 63 -10.80 17.23 9.25
CA ASP A 63 -9.56 17.15 10.03
C ASP A 63 -8.81 18.49 10.14
N ARG A 64 -9.21 19.52 9.40
CA ARG A 64 -8.64 20.87 9.48
C ARG A 64 -9.56 21.92 10.11
N THR A 65 -10.85 21.67 10.15
CA THR A 65 -11.86 22.65 10.58
C THR A 65 -12.52 22.29 11.90
N THR A 66 -12.49 21.01 12.26
CA THR A 66 -13.16 20.50 13.45
C THR A 66 -12.13 19.85 14.36
N PRO A 67 -11.95 20.34 15.61
CA PRO A 67 -11.15 19.65 16.60
C PRO A 67 -11.57 18.19 16.74
N PHE A 68 -10.62 17.26 16.92
CA PHE A 68 -10.89 15.82 16.92
C PHE A 68 -12.04 15.40 17.87
N ARG A 69 -12.14 16.04 19.04
CA ARG A 69 -13.17 15.80 20.06
C ARG A 69 -14.60 16.20 19.64
N GLU A 70 -14.74 16.99 18.57
CA GLU A 70 -16.01 17.54 18.07
C GLU A 70 -16.49 16.80 16.80
N LEU A 71 -15.81 15.71 16.40
CA LEU A 71 -16.22 14.86 15.27
C LEU A 71 -17.44 13.98 15.61
N PRO A 72 -18.35 13.71 14.66
CA PRO A 72 -19.45 12.77 14.86
C PRO A 72 -18.92 11.35 15.12
N HIS A 73 -19.52 10.66 16.09
CA HIS A 73 -19.29 9.24 16.36
C HIS A 73 -19.98 8.33 15.34
#